data_AF-A0A015JSH0-F1
#
_entry.id   AF-A0A015JSH0-F1
#
_cell.length_a   1.000
_cell.length_b   1.000
_cell.length_c   1.000
_cell.angle_alpha   90.00
_cell.angle_beta   90.00
_cell.angle_gamma   90.00
#
_symmetry.space_group_name_H-M   'P 1'
#
loop_
_entity.id
_entity.type
_entity.pdbx_description
1 polymer ?
#
loop_
_entity_poly.entity_id
_entity_poly.type
_entity_poly.pdbx_seq_one_letter_code
_entity_poly.pdbx_strand_id
1 'polypeptide(L)'
;MMYPIRIGMRTQVEINGKKFTMRILEGNKFDLNQPGYTCQCDSDSSEIEDNPTNAITSLYRQIFKTQTKISGSMVMGFDKDSIFTELLQDIEFCPYSISIADKLTIMVFSLGASKKESWLGAGEGYMASFIHIFRKERCIFVQKFIKNKSIVEVWNNSTKISHYEGSSPVEVWQKIGILGKFQGTQLFGLEHAYTRSALRRLYIPKCQPSQWSNEELMNSLYEYHLKR
;
A
#
# COMPACT_ATOMS: atom_id res chain seq x y z
N MET A 1 -3.75 -6.00 -7.62
CA MET A 1 -3.90 -6.31 -6.18
C MET A 1 -2.54 -6.09 -5.52
N MET A 2 -2.47 -5.45 -4.35
CA MET A 2 -1.21 -5.30 -3.62
C MET A 2 -0.98 -6.53 -2.74
N TYR A 3 0.21 -7.12 -2.82
CA TYR A 3 0.62 -8.25 -2.01
C TYR A 3 1.53 -7.75 -0.89
N PRO A 4 1.24 -8.05 0.38
CA PRO A 4 2.12 -7.67 1.46
C PRO A 4 3.41 -8.47 1.37
N ILE A 5 4.53 -7.78 1.28
CA ILE A 5 5.87 -8.37 1.25
C ILE A 5 6.46 -8.26 2.65
N ARG A 6 6.84 -9.39 3.25
CA ARG A 6 7.39 -9.45 4.61
C ARG A 6 8.80 -10.00 4.58
N ILE A 7 9.72 -9.35 5.30
CA ILE A 7 11.07 -9.89 5.49
C ILE A 7 10.98 -11.25 6.20
N GLY A 8 11.75 -12.22 5.73
CA GLY A 8 11.74 -13.59 6.24
C GLY A 8 10.67 -14.49 5.62
N MET A 9 9.74 -13.95 4.84
CA MET A 9 8.75 -14.75 4.08
C MET A 9 9.45 -15.75 3.18
N ARG A 10 8.89 -16.97 3.11
CA ARG A 10 9.36 -18.05 2.23
C ARG A 10 8.20 -18.66 1.47
N THR A 11 8.42 -18.93 0.19
CA THR A 11 7.47 -19.68 -0.64
C THR A 11 8.20 -20.83 -1.32
N GLN A 12 7.49 -21.91 -1.60
CA GLN A 12 8.05 -23.06 -2.32
C GLN A 12 7.19 -23.38 -3.54
N VAL A 13 7.86 -23.63 -4.66
CA VAL A 13 7.24 -24.07 -5.91
C VAL A 13 8.05 -25.24 -6.48
N GLU A 14 7.35 -26.18 -7.10
CA GLU A 14 7.99 -27.28 -7.82
C GLU A 14 8.05 -26.95 -9.32
N ILE A 15 9.24 -27.03 -9.90
CA ILE A 15 9.50 -26.76 -11.32
C ILE A 15 10.41 -27.85 -11.84
N ASN A 16 10.00 -28.55 -12.90
CA ASN A 16 10.74 -29.67 -13.49
C ASN A 16 11.16 -30.74 -12.46
N GLY A 17 10.27 -31.09 -11.53
CA GLY A 17 10.53 -32.08 -10.49
C GLY A 17 11.53 -31.64 -9.41
N LYS A 18 11.91 -30.36 -9.37
CA LYS A 18 12.79 -29.76 -8.35
C LYS A 18 12.05 -28.71 -7.54
N LYS A 19 12.32 -28.68 -6.23
CA LYS A 19 11.70 -27.73 -5.30
C LYS A 19 12.54 -26.47 -5.16
N PHE A 20 11.99 -25.37 -5.64
CA PHE A 20 12.58 -24.03 -5.52
C PHE A 20 11.93 -23.31 -4.33
N THR A 21 12.74 -22.85 -3.41
CA THR A 21 12.31 -22.07 -2.24
C THR A 21 12.78 -20.63 -2.38
N MET A 22 11.85 -19.70 -2.51
CA MET A 22 12.13 -18.27 -2.50
C MET A 22 12.14 -17.75 -1.07
N ARG A 23 13.07 -16.84 -0.75
CA ARG A 23 13.15 -16.16 0.54
C ARG A 23 13.31 -14.66 0.34
N ILE A 24 12.54 -13.89 1.11
CA ILE A 24 12.64 -12.43 1.15
C ILE A 24 13.59 -12.03 2.28
N LEU A 25 14.55 -11.17 1.96
CA LEU A 25 15.61 -10.67 2.82
C LEU A 25 15.53 -9.15 2.93
N GLU A 26 16.11 -8.61 4.00
CA GLU A 26 16.28 -7.17 4.16
C GLU A 26 17.40 -6.68 3.24
N GLY A 27 17.10 -5.65 2.45
CA GLY A 27 18.04 -5.07 1.50
C GLY A 27 18.32 -5.91 0.26
N ASN A 28 18.64 -5.24 -0.84
CA ASN A 28 19.22 -5.86 -2.02
C ASN A 28 20.50 -5.13 -2.45
N LYS A 29 21.18 -5.65 -3.47
CA LYS A 29 22.46 -5.12 -3.95
C LYS A 29 22.40 -3.69 -4.50
N PHE A 30 21.20 -3.17 -4.80
CA PHE A 30 21.01 -1.82 -5.35
C PHE A 30 20.45 -0.84 -4.31
N ASP A 31 19.59 -1.29 -3.40
CA ASP A 31 18.97 -0.47 -2.37
C ASP A 31 18.73 -1.30 -1.09
N LEU A 32 19.33 -0.85 0.02
CA LEU A 32 19.19 -1.47 1.33
C LEU A 32 17.77 -1.31 1.92
N ASN A 33 17.00 -0.33 1.45
CA ASN A 33 15.63 -0.09 1.89
C ASN A 33 14.59 -0.87 1.09
N GLN A 34 15.02 -1.61 0.07
CA GLN A 34 14.15 -2.47 -0.72
C GLN A 34 14.40 -3.94 -0.40
N PRO A 35 13.37 -4.80 -0.49
CA PRO A 35 13.54 -6.22 -0.23
C PRO A 35 14.53 -6.85 -1.21
N GLY A 36 15.34 -7.76 -0.69
CA GLY A 36 16.14 -8.70 -1.47
C GLY A 36 15.45 -10.04 -1.60
N TYR A 37 15.75 -10.74 -2.69
CA TYR A 37 15.17 -12.03 -3.02
C TYR A 37 16.28 -13.02 -3.29
N THR A 38 16.23 -14.18 -2.64
CA THR A 38 17.11 -15.31 -2.95
C THR A 38 16.27 -16.55 -3.19
N CYS A 39 16.67 -17.34 -4.17
CA CYS A 39 16.05 -18.61 -4.50
C CYS A 39 17.02 -19.74 -4.17
N GLN A 40 16.52 -20.81 -3.56
CA GLN A 40 17.30 -22.00 -3.21
C GLN A 40 16.65 -23.25 -3.81
N CYS A 41 17.47 -24.17 -4.31
CA CYS A 41 17.04 -25.51 -4.72
C CYS A 41 18.14 -26.50 -4.33
N ASP A 42 17.79 -27.50 -3.52
CA ASP A 42 18.76 -28.42 -2.92
C ASP A 42 19.90 -27.66 -2.22
N SER A 43 21.15 -27.88 -2.64
CA SER A 43 22.35 -27.19 -2.14
C SER A 43 22.69 -25.91 -2.89
N ASP A 44 22.04 -25.62 -4.02
CA ASP A 44 22.30 -24.44 -4.84
C ASP A 44 21.44 -23.26 -4.40
N SER A 45 22.01 -22.05 -4.45
CA SER A 45 21.33 -20.80 -4.13
C SER A 45 21.69 -19.73 -5.14
N SER A 46 20.74 -18.85 -5.48
CA SER A 46 21.03 -17.61 -6.17
C SER A 46 21.75 -16.63 -5.23
N GLU A 47 22.42 -15.64 -5.82
CA GLU A 47 22.74 -14.39 -5.14
C GLU A 47 21.46 -13.66 -4.69
N ILE A 48 21.64 -12.59 -3.92
CA ILE A 48 20.54 -11.70 -3.52
C ILE A 48 20.22 -10.79 -4.72
N GLU A 49 19.00 -10.92 -5.23
CA GLU A 49 18.48 -10.13 -6.34
C GLU A 49 17.45 -9.11 -5.85
N ASP A 50 17.15 -8.14 -6.69
CA ASP A 50 16.21 -7.04 -6.46
C ASP A 50 14.74 -7.40 -6.71
N ASN A 51 14.51 -8.53 -7.38
CA ASN A 51 13.16 -9.04 -7.65
C ASN A 51 13.15 -10.58 -7.72
N PRO A 52 12.00 -11.21 -7.44
CA PRO A 52 11.90 -12.67 -7.37
C PRO A 52 12.11 -13.36 -8.73
N THR A 53 11.83 -12.68 -9.84
CA THR A 53 12.05 -13.22 -11.20
C THR A 53 13.53 -13.43 -11.46
N ASN A 54 14.36 -12.44 -11.12
CA ASN A 54 15.81 -12.52 -11.26
C ASN A 54 16.38 -13.65 -10.38
N ALA A 55 15.96 -13.72 -9.12
CA ALA A 55 16.43 -14.74 -8.17
C ALA A 55 16.21 -16.16 -8.70
N ILE A 56 14.98 -16.48 -9.15
CA ILE A 56 14.70 -17.82 -9.68
C ILE A 56 15.37 -18.06 -11.04
N THR A 57 15.38 -17.07 -11.94
CA THR A 57 15.94 -17.26 -13.28
C THR A 57 17.44 -17.49 -13.21
N SER A 58 18.13 -16.78 -12.31
CA SER A 58 19.56 -16.95 -12.06
C SER A 58 19.89 -18.37 -11.57
N LEU A 59 19.19 -18.85 -10.53
CA LEU A 59 19.38 -20.19 -10.00
C LEU A 59 18.99 -21.28 -11.02
N TYR A 60 17.88 -21.11 -11.72
CA TYR A 60 17.42 -22.07 -12.72
C TYR A 60 18.48 -22.24 -13.83
N ARG A 61 19.06 -21.14 -14.30
CA ARG A 61 20.16 -21.17 -15.29
C ARG A 61 21.39 -21.89 -14.75
N GLN A 62 21.72 -21.73 -13.47
CA GLN A 62 22.83 -22.45 -12.84
C GLN A 62 22.61 -23.97 -12.84
N ILE A 63 21.40 -24.42 -12.50
CA ILE A 63 21.06 -25.85 -12.36
C ILE A 63 20.86 -26.52 -13.72
N PHE A 64 20.02 -25.95 -14.59
CA PHE A 64 19.60 -26.59 -15.84
C PHE A 64 20.40 -26.16 -17.07
N LYS A 65 21.34 -25.22 -16.91
CA LYS A 65 22.18 -24.67 -18.00
C LYS A 65 21.35 -24.12 -19.17
N THR A 66 20.12 -23.68 -18.92
CA THR A 66 19.22 -23.10 -19.91
C THR A 66 18.47 -21.90 -19.35
N GLN A 67 17.98 -21.03 -20.23
CA GLN A 67 17.15 -19.90 -19.85
C GLN A 67 15.68 -20.30 -19.81
N THR A 68 14.94 -19.70 -18.87
CA THR A 68 13.49 -19.82 -18.77
C THR A 68 12.91 -18.49 -18.34
N LYS A 69 11.64 -18.25 -18.67
CA LYS A 69 10.88 -17.08 -18.20
C LYS A 69 9.93 -17.53 -17.10
N ILE A 70 10.46 -17.80 -15.91
CA ILE A 70 9.63 -18.08 -14.75
C ILE A 70 9.20 -16.75 -14.12
N SER A 71 7.90 -16.54 -13.98
CA SER A 71 7.36 -15.34 -13.34
C SER A 71 7.61 -15.36 -11.84
N GLY A 72 8.29 -14.36 -11.30
CA GLY A 72 8.51 -14.23 -9.85
C GLY A 72 7.20 -14.21 -9.06
N SER A 73 6.13 -13.61 -9.59
CA SER A 73 4.81 -13.60 -8.94
C SER A 73 4.23 -15.02 -8.74
N MET A 74 4.44 -15.92 -9.69
CA MET A 74 4.04 -17.33 -9.59
C MET A 74 4.87 -18.05 -8.51
N VAL A 75 6.17 -17.77 -8.45
CA VAL A 75 7.07 -18.33 -7.41
C VAL A 75 6.69 -17.84 -6.02
N MET A 76 6.27 -16.58 -5.93
CA MET A 76 5.74 -15.98 -4.71
C MET A 76 4.33 -16.47 -4.37
N GLY A 77 3.70 -17.27 -5.23
CA GLY A 77 2.35 -17.78 -5.02
C GLY A 77 1.26 -16.70 -5.01
N PHE A 78 1.52 -15.56 -5.63
CA PHE A 78 0.58 -14.43 -5.68
C PHE A 78 -0.66 -14.69 -6.55
N ASP A 79 -0.60 -15.73 -7.37
CA ASP A 79 -1.71 -16.28 -8.14
C ASP A 79 -2.59 -17.26 -7.32
N LYS A 80 -2.23 -17.58 -6.07
CA LYS A 80 -2.97 -18.50 -5.21
C LYS A 80 -3.74 -17.77 -4.13
N ASP A 81 -5.07 -17.86 -4.18
CA ASP A 81 -5.97 -17.22 -3.21
C ASP A 81 -5.72 -17.68 -1.75
N SER A 82 -5.32 -18.94 -1.55
CA SER A 82 -4.99 -19.45 -0.22
C SER A 82 -3.79 -18.73 0.41
N ILE A 83 -2.72 -18.54 -0.37
CA ILE A 83 -1.53 -17.81 0.06
C ILE A 83 -1.88 -16.35 0.29
N PHE A 84 -2.65 -15.74 -0.60
CA PHE A 84 -3.08 -14.36 -0.44
C PHE A 84 -3.88 -14.15 0.85
N THR A 85 -4.82 -15.06 1.15
CA THR A 85 -5.63 -15.01 2.37
C THR A 85 -4.77 -15.10 3.62
N GLU A 86 -3.80 -16.01 3.65
CA GLU A 86 -2.85 -16.17 4.76
C GLU A 86 -1.95 -14.94 4.93
N LEU A 87 -1.46 -14.38 3.83
CA LEU A 87 -0.63 -13.17 3.85
C LEU A 87 -1.35 -11.95 4.41
N LEU A 88 -2.66 -11.87 4.17
CA LEU A 88 -3.54 -10.82 4.68
C LEU A 88 -4.02 -11.08 6.13
N GLN A 89 -3.76 -12.26 6.68
CA GLN A 89 -4.13 -12.55 8.06
C GLN A 89 -3.44 -11.54 9.00
N ASP A 90 -4.26 -11.00 9.92
CA ASP A 90 -3.87 -9.98 10.90
C ASP A 90 -3.32 -8.66 10.31
N ILE A 91 -3.50 -8.40 9.01
CA ILE A 91 -3.23 -7.09 8.42
C ILE A 91 -4.43 -6.17 8.66
N GLU A 92 -4.27 -5.17 9.52
CA GLU A 92 -5.35 -4.22 9.84
C GLU A 92 -5.75 -3.33 8.65
N PHE A 93 -4.81 -3.02 7.76
CA PHE A 93 -5.03 -2.16 6.61
C PHE A 93 -4.17 -2.57 5.42
N CYS A 94 -4.80 -2.70 4.25
CA CYS A 94 -4.12 -2.86 2.98
C CYS A 94 -4.38 -1.64 2.11
N PRO A 95 -3.33 -1.04 1.50
CA PRO A 95 -3.52 -0.02 0.49
C PRO A 95 -4.39 -0.53 -0.65
N TYR A 96 -5.19 0.37 -1.22
CA TYR A 96 -6.10 0.04 -2.30
C TYR A 96 -6.13 1.15 -3.33
N SER A 97 -6.50 0.79 -4.56
CA SER A 97 -6.68 1.73 -5.65
C SER A 97 -8.15 1.95 -5.93
N ILE A 98 -8.51 3.20 -6.19
CA ILE A 98 -9.84 3.62 -6.63
C ILE A 98 -9.70 4.36 -7.97
N SER A 99 -10.70 4.24 -8.82
CA SER A 99 -10.79 5.00 -10.06
C SER A 99 -11.73 6.19 -9.85
N ILE A 100 -11.32 7.38 -10.29
CA ILE A 100 -12.23 8.54 -10.40
C ILE A 100 -12.45 8.87 -11.88
N ALA A 101 -13.72 8.88 -12.29
CA ALA A 101 -14.18 9.16 -13.65
C ALA A 101 -13.40 8.43 -14.76
N ASP A 102 -12.95 7.20 -14.48
CA ASP A 102 -12.16 6.33 -15.37
C ASP A 102 -10.89 6.96 -15.96
N LYS A 103 -10.37 8.01 -15.31
CA LYS A 103 -9.24 8.81 -15.81
C LYS A 103 -8.07 8.88 -14.84
N LEU A 104 -8.32 8.80 -13.54
CA LEU A 104 -7.27 8.85 -12.53
C LEU A 104 -7.44 7.69 -11.56
N THR A 105 -6.36 6.92 -11.40
CA THR A 105 -6.24 5.90 -10.37
C THR A 105 -5.60 6.53 -9.15
N ILE A 106 -6.35 6.63 -8.05
CA ILE A 106 -5.86 7.10 -6.76
C ILE A 106 -5.54 5.88 -5.91
N MET A 107 -4.34 5.85 -5.33
CA MET A 107 -3.89 4.87 -4.37
C MET A 107 -4.03 5.43 -2.97
N VAL A 108 -4.91 4.85 -2.15
CA VAL A 108 -5.02 5.18 -0.73
C VAL A 108 -4.16 4.19 0.04
N PHE A 109 -3.19 4.68 0.80
CA PHE A 109 -2.20 3.85 1.48
C PHE A 109 -2.04 4.15 2.97
N SER A 110 -2.82 5.09 3.49
CA SER A 110 -3.01 5.28 4.93
C SER A 110 -4.37 5.91 5.19
N LEU A 111 -5.00 5.56 6.31
CA LEU A 111 -6.27 6.14 6.74
C LEU A 111 -6.09 6.89 8.05
N GLY A 112 -6.80 8.00 8.16
CA GLY A 112 -6.95 8.78 9.37
C GLY A 112 -8.35 9.36 9.36
N ALA A 113 -8.97 9.47 10.53
CA ALA A 113 -10.36 9.91 10.67
C ALA A 113 -10.45 11.19 11.51
N SER A 114 -11.38 12.07 11.20
CA SER A 114 -11.67 13.25 12.02
C SER A 114 -13.13 13.67 11.90
N LYS A 115 -13.62 14.48 12.83
CA LYS A 115 -15.00 15.03 12.76
C LYS A 115 -15.13 16.19 11.77
N LYS A 116 -14.08 16.54 11.00
CA LYS A 116 -14.14 17.67 10.08
C LYS A 116 -14.95 17.34 8.82
N GLU A 117 -16.04 18.06 8.64
CA GLU A 117 -16.91 17.92 7.46
C GLU A 117 -16.18 18.26 6.16
N SER A 118 -15.33 19.29 6.17
CA SER A 118 -14.53 19.69 5.00
C SER A 118 -13.55 18.62 4.52
N TRP A 119 -13.28 17.60 5.34
CA TRP A 119 -12.43 16.45 5.02
C TRP A 119 -13.26 15.16 4.85
N LEU A 120 -14.59 15.26 4.79
CA LEU A 120 -15.52 14.14 4.59
C LEU A 120 -15.29 12.95 5.54
N GLY A 121 -14.90 13.24 6.79
CA GLY A 121 -14.61 12.23 7.82
C GLY A 121 -13.17 11.72 7.82
N ALA A 122 -12.34 12.10 6.85
CA ALA A 122 -10.90 11.86 6.92
C ALA A 122 -10.22 12.81 7.92
N GLY A 123 -9.00 12.46 8.30
CA GLY A 123 -8.25 13.11 9.38
C GLY A 123 -6.75 12.91 9.24
N GLU A 124 -6.02 13.45 10.21
CA GLU A 124 -4.58 13.26 10.32
C GLU A 124 -4.22 11.77 10.28
N GLY A 125 -3.21 11.43 9.49
CA GLY A 125 -2.85 10.04 9.17
C GLY A 125 -3.42 9.55 7.84
N TYR A 126 -4.42 10.19 7.24
CA TYR A 126 -4.87 9.84 5.89
C TYR A 126 -3.80 10.22 4.86
N MET A 127 -3.50 9.29 3.95
CA MET A 127 -2.61 9.53 2.81
C MET A 127 -3.09 8.83 1.55
N ALA A 128 -3.03 9.56 0.45
CA ALA A 128 -3.35 9.05 -0.88
C ALA A 128 -2.39 9.61 -1.92
N SER A 129 -2.20 8.90 -3.03
CA SER A 129 -1.39 9.37 -4.14
C SER A 129 -1.99 9.04 -5.49
N PHE A 130 -1.58 9.77 -6.51
CA PHE A 130 -1.84 9.41 -7.90
C PHE A 130 -0.74 9.96 -8.79
N ILE A 131 -0.65 9.41 -9.99
CA ILE A 131 0.35 9.82 -10.98
C ILE A 131 -0.33 10.73 -12.02
N HIS A 132 0.25 11.91 -12.25
CA HIS A 132 -0.25 12.83 -13.27
C HIS A 132 0.88 13.67 -13.88
N ILE A 133 0.61 14.25 -15.05
CA ILE A 133 1.57 15.14 -15.70
C ILE A 133 1.57 16.49 -14.99
N PHE A 134 2.75 16.94 -14.55
CA PHE A 134 2.98 18.25 -13.97
C PHE A 134 4.20 18.87 -14.66
N ARG A 135 4.06 20.10 -15.19
CA ARG A 135 5.14 20.79 -15.91
C ARG A 135 5.81 19.93 -17.01
N LYS A 136 5.00 19.18 -17.76
CA LYS A 136 5.40 18.25 -18.85
C LYS A 136 6.12 16.97 -18.40
N GLU A 137 6.24 16.72 -17.11
CA GLU A 137 6.84 15.51 -16.56
C GLU A 137 5.80 14.66 -15.83
N ARG A 138 6.01 13.34 -15.79
CA ARG A 138 5.14 12.42 -15.06
C ARG A 138 5.55 12.42 -13.58
N CYS A 139 4.69 12.96 -12.72
CA CYS A 139 4.98 13.13 -11.29
C CYS A 139 3.99 12.36 -10.41
N ILE A 140 4.42 12.06 -9.19
CA ILE A 140 3.57 11.51 -8.13
C ILE A 140 3.04 12.68 -7.29
N PHE A 141 1.73 12.79 -7.16
CA PHE A 141 1.08 13.67 -6.21
C PHE A 141 0.81 12.88 -4.94
N VAL A 142 1.41 13.29 -3.82
CA VAL A 142 1.16 12.71 -2.49
C VAL A 142 0.32 13.69 -1.70
N GLN A 143 -0.84 13.24 -1.25
CA GLN A 143 -1.86 14.03 -0.58
C GLN A 143 -2.06 13.50 0.84
N LYS A 144 -2.06 14.39 1.84
CA LYS A 144 -2.13 14.00 3.25
C LYS A 144 -2.75 15.06 4.13
N PHE A 145 -3.30 14.64 5.27
CA PHE A 145 -3.71 15.55 6.34
C PHE A 145 -2.70 15.52 7.47
N ILE A 146 -2.18 16.68 7.86
CA ILE A 146 -1.22 16.84 8.96
C ILE A 146 -1.55 18.14 9.70
N LYS A 147 -1.59 18.11 11.04
CA LYS A 147 -1.74 19.32 11.88
C LYS A 147 -2.83 20.27 11.39
N ASN A 148 -4.03 19.76 11.15
CA ASN A 148 -5.18 20.53 10.67
C ASN A 148 -5.04 21.15 9.26
N LYS A 149 -4.04 20.76 8.47
CA LYS A 149 -3.84 21.20 7.08
C LYS A 149 -4.03 20.05 6.10
N SER A 150 -4.54 20.39 4.92
CA SER A 150 -4.54 19.57 3.71
C SER A 150 -3.27 19.88 2.93
N ILE A 151 -2.44 18.87 2.70
CA ILE A 151 -1.13 19.01 2.06
C ILE A 151 -1.12 18.22 0.76
N VAL A 152 -0.54 18.81 -0.28
CA VAL A 152 -0.20 18.13 -1.53
C VAL A 152 1.27 18.36 -1.83
N GLU A 153 2.02 17.28 -1.98
CA GLU A 153 3.41 17.30 -2.40
C GLU A 153 3.54 16.69 -3.79
N VAL A 154 4.32 17.31 -4.64
CA VAL A 154 4.61 16.80 -5.99
C VAL A 154 6.03 16.27 -6.00
N TRP A 155 6.17 15.02 -6.38
CA TRP A 155 7.43 14.28 -6.42
C TRP A 155 7.74 13.87 -7.86
N ASN A 156 8.96 14.16 -8.30
CA ASN A 156 9.54 13.58 -9.51
C ASN A 156 10.66 12.64 -9.07
N ASN A 157 10.52 11.35 -9.36
CA ASN A 157 11.36 10.29 -8.81
C ASN A 157 11.43 10.40 -7.27
N SER A 158 12.64 10.50 -6.72
CA SER A 158 12.89 10.62 -5.29
C SER A 158 12.99 12.06 -4.80
N THR A 159 12.70 13.06 -5.64
CA THR A 159 12.85 14.48 -5.31
C THR A 159 11.48 15.17 -5.21
N LYS A 160 11.23 15.81 -4.06
CA LYS A 160 10.07 16.69 -3.88
C LYS A 160 10.29 18.01 -4.62
N ILE A 161 9.50 18.26 -5.66
CA ILE A 161 9.64 19.44 -6.53
C ILE A 161 8.64 20.55 -6.20
N SER A 162 7.56 20.27 -5.48
CA SER A 162 6.58 21.28 -5.05
C SER A 162 5.84 20.85 -3.80
N HIS A 163 5.33 21.83 -3.04
CA HIS A 163 4.59 21.64 -1.81
C HIS A 163 3.49 22.70 -1.71
N TYR A 164 2.27 22.26 -1.42
CA TYR A 164 1.09 23.10 -1.30
C TYR A 164 0.33 22.75 -0.02
N GLU A 165 -0.22 23.77 0.63
CA GLU A 165 -1.06 23.60 1.81
C GLU A 165 -2.34 24.44 1.73
N GLY A 166 -3.41 23.92 2.31
CA GLY A 166 -4.68 24.61 2.50
C GLY A 166 -5.42 24.06 3.72
N SER A 167 -6.49 24.72 4.13
CA SER A 167 -7.36 24.25 5.22
C SER A 167 -8.21 23.04 4.81
N SER A 168 -8.46 22.85 3.51
CA SER A 168 -9.27 21.77 2.96
C SER A 168 -8.68 21.21 1.65
N PRO A 169 -9.11 19.99 1.23
CA PRO A 169 -8.78 19.45 -0.10
C PRO A 169 -9.13 20.40 -1.24
N VAL A 170 -10.27 21.10 -1.14
CA VAL A 170 -10.73 22.05 -2.16
C VAL A 170 -9.77 23.23 -2.26
N GLU A 171 -9.42 23.84 -1.13
CA GLU A 171 -8.53 25.01 -1.10
C GLU A 171 -7.13 24.68 -1.62
N VAL A 172 -6.54 23.56 -1.21
CA VAL A 172 -5.19 23.19 -1.65
C VAL A 172 -5.15 22.90 -3.16
N TRP A 173 -6.19 22.27 -3.72
CA TRP A 173 -6.26 22.00 -5.16
C TRP A 173 -6.55 23.26 -5.99
N GLN A 174 -7.30 24.21 -5.46
CA GLN A 174 -7.45 25.54 -6.08
C GLN A 174 -6.10 26.26 -6.19
N LYS A 175 -5.24 26.18 -5.15
CA LYS A 175 -3.89 26.78 -5.18
C LYS A 175 -2.96 26.14 -6.21
N ILE A 176 -3.09 24.83 -6.47
CA ILE A 176 -2.28 24.14 -7.48
C ILE A 176 -2.71 24.56 -8.89
N GLY A 177 -3.99 24.85 -9.10
CA GLY A 177 -4.50 25.42 -10.36
C GLY A 177 -4.55 24.46 -11.55
N ILE A 178 -4.48 23.15 -11.31
CA ILE A 178 -4.64 22.11 -12.33
C ILE A 178 -5.80 21.18 -11.97
N LEU A 179 -6.20 20.30 -12.91
CA LEU A 179 -7.25 19.30 -12.67
C LEU A 179 -8.60 19.90 -12.22
N GLY A 180 -8.88 21.17 -12.54
CA GLY A 180 -10.07 21.90 -12.08
C GLY A 180 -11.43 21.35 -12.51
N LYS A 181 -11.46 20.28 -13.33
CA LYS A 181 -12.66 19.49 -13.60
C LYS A 181 -13.07 18.59 -12.43
N PHE A 182 -12.19 18.37 -11.45
CA PHE A 182 -12.44 17.56 -10.26
C PHE A 182 -12.50 18.45 -9.02
N GLN A 183 -13.36 18.10 -8.08
CA GLN A 183 -13.30 18.69 -6.74
C GLN A 183 -12.07 18.18 -5.98
N GLY A 184 -11.50 19.00 -5.11
CA GLY A 184 -10.33 18.59 -4.33
C GLY A 184 -10.60 17.34 -3.46
N THR A 185 -11.83 17.19 -2.95
CA THR A 185 -12.29 16.00 -2.22
C THR A 185 -12.33 14.74 -3.08
N GLN A 186 -12.62 14.86 -4.39
CA GLN A 186 -12.53 13.76 -5.35
C GLN A 186 -11.09 13.36 -5.61
N LEU A 187 -10.20 14.34 -5.78
CA LEU A 187 -8.77 14.09 -5.99
C LEU A 187 -8.10 13.44 -4.78
N PHE A 188 -8.55 13.75 -3.57
CA PHE A 188 -8.14 13.03 -2.36
C PHE A 188 -8.75 11.62 -2.26
N GLY A 189 -9.75 11.27 -3.08
CA GLY A 189 -10.40 9.97 -3.07
C GLY A 189 -11.49 9.80 -2.02
N LEU A 190 -11.91 10.88 -1.36
CA LEU A 190 -12.76 10.85 -0.17
C LEU A 190 -14.24 10.61 -0.49
N GLU A 191 -14.67 10.98 -1.69
CA GLU A 191 -16.04 10.77 -2.14
C GLU A 191 -16.31 9.32 -2.58
N HIS A 192 -15.27 8.55 -2.83
CA HIS A 192 -15.41 7.17 -3.30
C HIS A 192 -16.03 6.28 -2.21
N ALA A 193 -17.06 5.50 -2.57
CA ALA A 193 -17.86 4.71 -1.65
C ALA A 193 -17.00 3.77 -0.78
N TYR A 194 -16.00 3.13 -1.37
CA TYR A 194 -15.08 2.27 -0.64
C TYR A 194 -14.24 3.04 0.40
N THR A 195 -13.72 4.22 0.04
CA THR A 195 -12.97 5.08 0.98
C THR A 195 -13.85 5.52 2.13
N ARG A 196 -15.09 5.93 1.85
CA ARG A 196 -16.06 6.30 2.89
C ARG A 196 -16.37 5.13 3.82
N SER A 197 -16.55 3.93 3.27
CA SER A 197 -16.75 2.72 4.08
C SER A 197 -15.52 2.42 4.94
N ALA A 198 -14.31 2.55 4.39
CA ALA A 198 -13.07 2.30 5.11
C ALA A 198 -12.87 3.31 6.27
N LEU A 199 -13.14 4.60 6.02
CA LEU A 199 -13.10 5.64 7.07
C LEU A 199 -14.14 5.40 8.17
N ARG A 200 -15.36 4.99 7.80
CA ARG A 200 -16.41 4.66 8.79
C ARG A 200 -15.98 3.53 9.74
N ARG A 201 -15.26 2.53 9.24
CA ARG A 201 -14.74 1.42 10.06
C ARG A 201 -13.74 1.88 11.12
N LEU A 202 -13.09 3.04 10.95
CA LEU A 202 -12.20 3.60 11.98
C LEU A 202 -12.96 4.16 13.19
N TYR A 203 -14.25 4.48 13.05
CA TYR A 203 -15.08 4.91 14.17
C TYR A 203 -15.72 3.76 14.95
N ILE A 204 -15.56 2.52 14.47
CA ILE A 204 -16.02 1.34 15.20
C ILE A 204 -15.10 1.21 16.42
N PRO A 205 -15.64 1.30 17.66
CA PRO A 205 -14.82 1.18 18.85
C PRO A 205 -14.17 -0.21 18.88
N LYS A 206 -12.88 -0.22 19.18
CA LYS A 206 -12.04 -1.41 19.37
C LYS A 206 -11.26 -1.25 20.67
N CYS A 207 -10.88 -2.37 21.28
CA CYS A 207 -10.14 -2.38 22.54
C CYS A 207 -9.09 -3.47 22.51
N GLN A 208 -7.85 -3.13 22.87
CA GLN A 208 -6.79 -4.11 23.11
C GLN A 208 -6.90 -4.67 24.54
N PRO A 209 -6.42 -5.90 24.83
CA PRO A 209 -6.45 -6.48 26.17
C PRO A 209 -5.90 -5.57 27.27
N SER A 210 -4.87 -4.77 26.96
CA SER A 210 -4.27 -3.80 27.88
C SER A 210 -5.18 -2.61 28.23
N GLN A 211 -6.26 -2.39 27.49
CA GLN A 211 -7.18 -1.27 27.64
C GLN A 211 -8.49 -1.67 28.32
N TRP A 212 -8.63 -2.92 28.79
CA TRP A 212 -9.88 -3.42 29.38
C TRP A 212 -10.31 -2.70 30.67
N SER A 213 -9.37 -2.11 31.39
CA SER A 213 -9.67 -1.27 32.56
C SER A 213 -10.14 0.14 32.21
N ASN A 214 -10.12 0.53 30.93
CA ASN A 214 -10.63 1.83 30.48
C ASN A 214 -12.15 1.79 30.36
N GLU A 215 -12.83 2.24 31.41
CA GLU A 215 -14.29 2.23 31.52
C GLU A 215 -14.99 3.01 30.40
N GLU A 216 -14.46 4.16 29.98
CA GLU A 216 -15.02 4.94 28.87
C GLU A 216 -15.00 4.15 27.56
N LEU A 217 -13.88 3.48 27.27
CA LEU A 217 -13.74 2.64 26.09
C LEU A 217 -14.67 1.42 26.17
N MET A 218 -14.75 0.76 27.32
CA MET A 218 -15.63 -0.39 27.52
C MET A 218 -17.11 -0.01 27.38
N ASN A 219 -17.52 1.15 27.90
CA ASN A 219 -18.86 1.67 27.71
C ASN A 219 -19.14 1.96 26.23
N SER A 220 -18.19 2.57 25.50
CA SER A 220 -18.34 2.80 24.06
C SER A 220 -18.51 1.51 23.25
N LEU A 221 -17.80 0.43 23.65
CA LEU A 221 -17.94 -0.90 23.06
C LEU A 221 -19.31 -1.51 23.36
N TYR A 222 -19.76 -1.42 24.62
CA TYR A 222 -21.07 -1.93 25.02
C TYR A 222 -22.19 -1.23 24.25
N GLU A 223 -22.18 0.11 24.19
CA GLU A 223 -23.17 0.90 23.49
C GLU A 223 -23.20 0.60 21.98
N TYR A 224 -22.05 0.34 21.36
CA TYR A 224 -21.99 0.08 19.92
C TYR A 224 -22.28 -1.38 19.54
N HIS A 225 -21.73 -2.35 20.28
CA HIS A 225 -21.76 -3.78 19.89
C HIS A 225 -22.82 -4.61 20.62
N LEU A 226 -23.22 -4.23 21.83
CA LEU A 226 -24.03 -5.07 22.72
C LEU A 226 -25.42 -4.51 23.02
N LYS A 227 -25.57 -3.18 23.08
CA LYS A 227 -26.85 -2.52 23.34
C LYS A 227 -27.72 -2.57 22.08
N ARG A 228 -28.87 -3.24 22.20
CA ARG A 228 -29.91 -3.33 21.17
C ARG A 228 -30.98 -2.28 21.36
#